data_AF-A0A5K0YZX0-F1
#
_entry.id   AF-A0A5K0YZX0-F1
#
_cell.length_a   1.000
_cell.length_b   1.000
_cell.length_c   1.000
_cell.angle_alpha   90.00
_cell.angle_beta   90.00
_cell.angle_gamma   90.00
#
_symmetry.space_group_name_H-M   'P 1'
#
loop_
_entity.id
_entity.type
_entity.pdbx_description
1 polymer ?
#
loop_
_entity_poly.entity_id
_entity_poly.type
_entity_poly.pdbx_seq_one_letter_code
_entity_poly.pdbx_strand_id
1 'polypeptide(L)'
;MPGYNMRYSKVKATGKISAQQATFELKQRIVLSLNKIADKDTYQIGKDDLEKIAESLTVDGIGPFISIIVDTDSEQKSAVRKECIRIMSLLARIHGEQLGPYIGKMVNSIVRRLKDSDSIVRDACVETVGVLASVMMQSQSVGNCPKESGATFVVFVRPLFEALGEQNKQIQSGSALCLAAVINNSTDPPVAILQRLLTRVIKLLRNQHFLAKPALLELAASLIQ
;
A
#
# COMPACT_ATOMS: atom_id res chain seq x y z
N MET A 1 75.89 -3.32 -6.00
CA MET A 1 74.81 -4.33 -5.90
C MET A 1 73.59 -3.65 -5.27
N PRO A 2 72.58 -3.22 -6.04
CA PRO A 2 71.37 -2.62 -5.49
C PRO A 2 70.32 -3.70 -5.15
N GLY A 3 69.85 -3.69 -3.90
CA GLY A 3 68.78 -4.56 -3.42
C GLY A 3 67.43 -4.14 -3.97
N TYR A 4 66.73 -5.08 -4.63
CA TYR A 4 65.35 -4.93 -5.04
C TYR A 4 64.43 -5.09 -3.82
N ASN A 5 63.86 -3.98 -3.36
CA ASN A 5 62.80 -3.97 -2.35
C ASN A 5 61.44 -4.12 -3.05
N MET A 6 60.89 -5.34 -3.01
CA MET A 6 59.58 -5.65 -3.59
C MET A 6 58.48 -5.15 -2.63
N ARG A 7 57.94 -3.96 -2.89
CA ARG A 7 56.75 -3.47 -2.20
C ARG A 7 55.52 -4.25 -2.67
N TYR A 8 55.04 -5.17 -1.85
CA TYR A 8 53.70 -5.74 -2.02
C TYR A 8 52.66 -4.66 -1.69
N SER A 9 52.08 -4.08 -2.74
CA SER A 9 50.89 -3.24 -2.66
C SER A 9 49.72 -4.09 -2.17
N LYS A 10 49.32 -3.92 -0.91
CA LYS A 10 48.11 -4.54 -0.34
C LYS A 10 46.90 -3.86 -0.98
N VAL A 11 46.35 -4.44 -2.04
CA VAL A 11 45.06 -4.03 -2.61
C VAL A 11 43.99 -4.27 -1.54
N LYS A 12 43.45 -3.19 -0.95
CA LYS A 12 42.22 -3.26 -0.15
C LYS A 12 41.10 -3.69 -1.08
N ALA A 13 40.68 -4.95 -0.99
CA ALA A 13 39.43 -5.41 -1.57
C ALA A 13 38.30 -4.67 -0.84
N THR A 14 37.75 -3.63 -1.46
CA THR A 14 36.44 -3.09 -1.08
C THR A 14 35.42 -4.18 -1.38
N GLY A 15 35.07 -4.96 -0.35
CA GLY A 15 34.15 -6.08 -0.47
C GLY A 15 32.81 -5.59 -1.00
N LYS A 16 32.42 -6.04 -2.19
CA LYS A 16 31.05 -5.86 -2.69
C LYS A 16 30.13 -6.60 -1.71
N ILE A 17 29.28 -5.86 -1.02
CA ILE A 17 28.20 -6.44 -0.20
C ILE A 17 27.35 -7.32 -1.13
N SER A 18 27.09 -8.56 -0.73
CA SER A 18 26.25 -9.46 -1.54
C SER A 18 24.79 -8.96 -1.52
N ALA A 19 24.04 -9.18 -2.60
CA ALA A 19 22.64 -8.75 -2.69
C ALA A 19 21.76 -9.33 -1.56
N GLN A 20 22.06 -10.56 -1.11
CA GLN A 20 21.39 -11.20 0.02
C GLN A 20 21.68 -10.49 1.34
N GLN A 21 22.93 -10.08 1.56
CA GLN A 21 23.31 -9.35 2.76
C GLN A 21 22.67 -7.95 2.79
N ALA A 22 22.66 -7.24 1.66
CA ALA A 22 21.98 -5.94 1.57
C ALA A 22 20.48 -6.05 1.85
N THR A 23 19.83 -7.11 1.35
CA THR A 23 18.42 -7.38 1.62
C THR A 23 18.16 -7.68 3.10
N PHE A 24 19.06 -8.44 3.74
CA PHE A 24 18.97 -8.75 5.16
C PHE A 24 19.11 -7.49 6.03
N GLU A 25 20.12 -6.67 5.75
CA GLU A 25 20.36 -5.40 6.46
C GLU A 25 19.16 -4.44 6.30
N LEU A 26 18.57 -4.36 5.10
CA LEU A 26 17.36 -3.58 4.87
C LEU A 26 16.19 -4.09 5.74
N LYS A 27 15.91 -5.40 5.72
CA LYS A 27 14.84 -5.99 6.53
C LYS A 27 15.04 -5.72 8.01
N GLN A 28 16.28 -5.86 8.50
CA GLN A 28 16.61 -5.58 9.89
C GLN A 28 16.34 -4.12 10.26
N ARG A 29 16.74 -3.16 9.41
CA ARG A 29 16.47 -1.73 9.64
C ARG A 29 14.98 -1.41 9.71
N ILE A 30 14.17 -2.04 8.85
CA ILE A 30 12.71 -1.86 8.86
C ILE A 30 12.13 -2.39 10.17
N VAL A 31 12.49 -3.62 10.57
CA VAL A 31 12.00 -4.22 11.82
C VAL A 31 12.39 -3.39 13.05
N LEU A 32 13.62 -2.86 13.09
CA LEU A 32 14.05 -1.97 14.17
C LEU A 32 13.22 -0.68 14.22
N SER A 33 12.86 -0.12 13.06
CA SER A 33 12.00 1.07 12.98
C SER A 33 10.57 0.77 13.46
N LEU A 34 10.02 -0.40 13.10
CA LEU A 34 8.71 -0.85 13.59
C LEU A 34 8.70 -1.10 15.11
N ASN A 35 9.79 -1.65 15.66
CA ASN A 35 9.93 -1.82 17.11
C ASN A 35 9.95 -0.48 17.84
N LYS A 36 10.59 0.54 17.27
CA LYS A 36 10.54 1.92 17.82
C LYS A 36 9.12 2.50 17.74
N ILE A 37 8.41 2.30 16.62
CA ILE A 37 7.00 2.72 16.46
C ILE A 37 6.09 2.06 17.52
N ALA A 38 6.40 0.83 17.94
CA ALA A 38 5.64 0.15 18.98
C ALA A 38 5.78 0.81 20.36
N ASP A 39 6.80 1.62 20.60
CA ASP A 39 6.99 2.32 21.86
C ASP A 39 6.60 3.79 21.75
N LYS A 40 5.87 4.30 22.75
CA LYS A 40 5.32 5.67 22.70
C LYS A 40 6.42 6.73 22.69
N ASP A 41 7.49 6.51 23.43
CA ASP A 41 8.57 7.48 23.59
C ASP A 41 9.50 7.49 22.38
N THR A 42 9.57 6.37 21.65
CA THR A 42 10.36 6.25 20.42
C THR A 42 9.53 6.27 19.14
N TYR A 43 8.21 6.51 19.23
CA TYR A 43 7.30 6.46 18.09
C TYR A 43 7.74 7.37 16.94
N GLN A 44 8.01 8.65 17.24
CA GLN A 44 8.38 9.62 16.21
C GLN A 44 9.73 9.27 15.57
N ILE A 45 10.69 8.79 16.37
CA ILE A 45 12.00 8.34 15.88
C ILE A 45 11.82 7.15 14.92
N GLY A 46 11.02 6.16 15.31
CA GLY A 46 10.75 5.00 14.47
C GLY A 46 10.03 5.35 13.18
N LYS A 47 9.09 6.31 13.23
CA LYS A 47 8.41 6.84 12.05
C LYS A 47 9.40 7.52 11.10
N ASP A 48 10.22 8.45 11.60
CA ASP A 48 11.20 9.18 10.79
C ASP A 48 12.24 8.23 10.18
N ASP A 49 12.70 7.23 10.93
CA ASP A 49 13.62 6.21 10.43
C ASP A 49 12.99 5.38 9.30
N LEU A 50 11.72 4.99 9.46
CA LEU A 50 11.00 4.23 8.44
C LEU A 50 10.79 5.04 7.15
N GLU A 51 10.47 6.33 7.26
CA GLU A 51 10.34 7.25 6.13
C GLU A 51 11.67 7.43 5.39
N LYS A 52 12.77 7.67 6.12
CA LYS A 52 14.12 7.75 5.53
C LYS A 52 14.53 6.46 4.81
N ILE A 53 14.17 5.30 5.37
CA ILE A 53 14.41 4.03 4.68
C ILE A 53 13.62 4.03 3.36
N ALA A 54 12.33 4.36 3.38
CA ALA A 54 11.47 4.39 2.19
C ALA A 54 11.98 5.35 1.10
N GLU A 55 12.50 6.51 1.47
CA GLU A 55 13.09 7.52 0.57
C GLU A 55 14.40 7.05 -0.08
N SER A 56 15.19 6.25 0.64
CA SER A 56 16.50 5.78 0.18
C SER A 56 16.48 4.43 -0.55
N LEU A 57 15.30 3.88 -0.85
CA LEU A 57 15.18 2.57 -1.50
C LEU A 57 15.68 2.61 -2.95
N THR A 58 16.45 1.60 -3.32
CA THR A 58 16.64 1.20 -4.72
C THR A 58 15.47 0.33 -5.17
N VAL A 59 15.31 0.14 -6.48
CA VAL A 59 14.27 -0.71 -7.09
C VAL A 59 14.24 -2.11 -6.45
N ASP A 60 15.41 -2.71 -6.21
CA ASP A 60 15.55 -4.04 -5.60
C ASP A 60 15.11 -4.08 -4.13
N GLY A 61 15.13 -2.94 -3.43
CA GLY A 61 14.72 -2.80 -2.03
C GLY A 61 13.21 -2.67 -1.82
N ILE A 62 12.46 -2.26 -2.86
CA ILE A 62 11.00 -2.04 -2.79
C ILE A 62 10.27 -3.33 -2.42
N GLY A 63 10.61 -4.45 -3.08
CA GLY A 63 9.98 -5.75 -2.84
C GLY A 63 10.11 -6.22 -1.39
N PRO A 64 11.35 -6.32 -0.86
CA PRO A 64 11.61 -6.63 0.55
C PRO A 64 10.93 -5.69 1.53
N PHE A 65 10.93 -4.38 1.25
CA PHE A 65 10.29 -3.40 2.13
C PHE A 65 8.79 -3.67 2.24
N ILE A 66 8.11 -3.80 1.09
CA ILE A 66 6.66 -3.99 1.09
C ILE A 66 6.28 -5.32 1.75
N SER A 67 7.07 -6.39 1.57
CA SER A 67 6.79 -7.69 2.23
C SER A 67 6.67 -7.52 3.74
N ILE A 68 7.64 -6.88 4.40
CA ILE A 68 7.61 -6.69 5.86
C ILE A 68 6.36 -5.90 6.29
N ILE A 69 6.02 -4.86 5.54
CA ILE A 69 4.90 -3.96 5.86
C ILE A 69 3.53 -4.62 5.63
N VAL A 70 3.35 -5.41 4.56
CA VAL A 70 2.07 -6.08 4.27
C VAL A 70 1.83 -7.33 5.12
N ASP A 71 2.91 -7.93 5.62
CA ASP A 71 2.91 -9.14 6.46
C ASP A 71 2.93 -8.83 7.97
N THR A 72 2.91 -7.54 8.35
CA THR A 72 2.83 -7.14 9.77
C THR A 72 1.57 -7.71 10.43
N ASP A 73 1.78 -8.44 11.54
CA ASP A 73 0.77 -9.16 12.31
C ASP A 73 -0.31 -8.24 12.91
N SER A 74 -1.56 -8.74 12.97
CA SER A 74 -2.68 -8.09 13.64
C SER A 74 -2.50 -7.95 15.15
N GLU A 75 -1.68 -8.79 15.77
CA GLU A 75 -1.35 -8.71 17.21
C GLU A 75 -0.32 -7.62 17.54
N GLN A 76 0.36 -7.03 16.54
CA GLN A 76 1.21 -5.86 16.77
C GLN A 76 0.39 -4.67 17.27
N LYS A 77 1.00 -3.75 18.01
CA LYS A 77 0.31 -2.54 18.50
C LYS A 77 -0.31 -1.74 17.33
N SER A 78 -1.47 -1.11 17.57
CA SER A 78 -2.20 -0.40 16.50
C SER A 78 -1.40 0.72 15.85
N ALA A 79 -0.50 1.39 16.59
CA ALA A 79 0.47 2.34 16.04
C ALA A 79 1.33 1.73 14.92
N VAL A 80 1.84 0.51 15.10
CA VAL A 80 2.63 -0.20 14.09
C VAL A 80 1.77 -0.51 12.88
N ARG A 81 0.57 -1.06 13.09
CA ARG A 81 -0.35 -1.44 12.00
C ARG A 81 -0.78 -0.22 11.17
N LYS A 82 -1.05 0.91 11.83
CA LYS A 82 -1.35 2.20 11.20
C LYS A 82 -0.18 2.68 10.34
N GLU A 83 1.04 2.71 10.89
CA GLU A 83 2.21 3.17 10.14
C GLU A 83 2.54 2.25 8.96
N CYS A 84 2.31 0.94 9.10
CA CYS A 84 2.44 0.01 7.98
C CYS A 84 1.43 0.30 6.84
N ILE A 85 0.23 0.79 7.13
CA ILE A 85 -0.69 1.24 6.06
C ILE A 85 -0.24 2.58 5.51
N ARG A 86 0.11 3.54 6.37
CA ARG A 86 0.45 4.90 5.94
C ARG A 86 1.71 4.91 5.05
N ILE A 87 2.73 4.13 5.38
CA ILE A 87 3.98 4.10 4.61
C ILE A 87 3.76 3.63 3.16
N MET A 88 2.69 2.86 2.88
CA MET A 88 2.31 2.48 1.51
C MET A 88 1.99 3.70 0.64
N SER A 89 1.36 4.73 1.21
CA SER A 89 1.03 5.96 0.47
C SER A 89 2.28 6.80 0.20
N LEU A 90 3.25 6.83 1.13
CA LEU A 90 4.54 7.47 0.91
C LEU A 90 5.33 6.75 -0.18
N LEU A 91 5.40 5.42 -0.13
CA LEU A 91 6.04 4.63 -1.19
C LEU A 91 5.44 4.95 -2.55
N ALA A 92 4.11 5.05 -2.64
CA ALA A 92 3.41 5.43 -3.86
C ALA A 92 3.94 6.74 -4.44
N ARG A 93 3.98 7.79 -3.61
CA ARG A 93 4.42 9.13 -4.03
C ARG A 93 5.89 9.18 -4.47
N ILE A 94 6.74 8.37 -3.85
CA ILE A 94 8.19 8.37 -4.14
C ILE A 94 8.52 7.49 -5.35
N HIS A 95 7.98 6.28 -5.40
CA HIS A 95 8.43 5.24 -6.33
C HIS A 95 7.50 5.07 -7.54
N GLY A 96 6.29 5.62 -7.50
CA GLY A 96 5.36 5.66 -8.63
C GLY A 96 5.18 4.30 -9.32
N GLU A 97 5.40 4.27 -10.64
CA GLU A 97 5.23 3.08 -11.48
C GLU A 97 6.03 1.85 -11.04
N GLN A 98 7.15 2.05 -10.32
CA GLN A 98 7.98 0.94 -9.82
C GLN A 98 7.21 0.06 -8.81
N LEU A 99 6.09 0.55 -8.29
CA LEU A 99 5.20 -0.20 -7.41
C LEU A 99 4.20 -1.09 -8.15
N GLY A 100 4.04 -0.96 -9.46
CA GLY A 100 3.07 -1.71 -10.26
C GLY A 100 3.01 -3.21 -9.92
N PRO A 101 4.14 -3.94 -9.84
CA PRO A 101 4.17 -5.36 -9.47
C PRO A 101 3.67 -5.68 -8.05
N TYR A 102 3.58 -4.67 -7.19
CA TYR A 102 3.31 -4.80 -5.76
C TYR A 102 1.94 -4.25 -5.35
N ILE A 103 1.24 -3.51 -6.22
CA ILE A 103 -0.06 -2.91 -5.88
C ILE A 103 -1.08 -3.96 -5.47
N GLY A 104 -1.17 -5.09 -6.16
CA GLY A 104 -2.11 -6.15 -5.81
C GLY A 104 -1.95 -6.64 -4.36
N LYS A 105 -0.70 -6.88 -3.91
CA LYS A 105 -0.45 -7.29 -2.52
C LYS A 105 -0.72 -6.19 -1.50
N MET A 106 -0.47 -4.93 -1.86
CA MET A 106 -0.76 -3.78 -0.99
C MET A 106 -2.27 -3.60 -0.80
N VAL A 107 -3.05 -3.65 -1.88
CA VAL A 107 -4.52 -3.59 -1.84
C VAL A 107 -5.10 -4.76 -1.04
N ASN A 108 -4.61 -5.97 -1.24
CA ASN A 108 -5.04 -7.13 -0.44
C ASN A 108 -4.73 -6.95 1.05
N SER A 109 -3.57 -6.38 1.39
CA SER A 109 -3.23 -6.04 2.79
C SER A 109 -4.20 -5.02 3.38
N ILE A 110 -4.57 -3.99 2.61
CA ILE A 110 -5.59 -2.99 3.00
C ILE A 110 -6.92 -3.68 3.27
N VAL A 111 -7.42 -4.53 2.36
CA VAL A 111 -8.68 -5.27 2.55
C VAL A 111 -8.65 -6.10 3.83
N ARG A 112 -7.55 -6.81 4.10
CA ARG A 112 -7.39 -7.58 5.35
C ARG A 112 -7.46 -6.72 6.61
N ARG A 113 -7.07 -5.44 6.54
CA ARG A 113 -7.06 -4.50 7.66
C ARG A 113 -8.37 -3.72 7.82
N LEU A 114 -9.37 -3.90 6.94
CA LEU A 114 -10.69 -3.29 7.11
C LEU A 114 -11.48 -3.87 8.30
N LYS A 115 -11.09 -5.05 8.79
CA LYS A 115 -11.61 -5.66 10.02
C LYS A 115 -10.77 -5.35 11.27
N ASP A 116 -9.80 -4.44 11.17
CA ASP A 116 -8.97 -4.07 12.32
C ASP A 116 -9.83 -3.55 13.47
N SER A 117 -9.46 -3.87 14.71
CA SER A 117 -10.20 -3.45 15.91
C SER A 117 -10.14 -1.94 16.11
N ASP A 118 -9.03 -1.30 15.73
CA ASP A 118 -8.81 0.13 15.85
C ASP A 118 -9.38 0.89 14.65
N SER A 119 -10.28 1.85 14.89
CA SER A 119 -10.86 2.66 13.82
C SER A 119 -9.83 3.49 13.08
N ILE A 120 -8.78 3.97 13.75
CA ILE A 120 -7.74 4.80 13.14
C ILE A 120 -6.98 3.99 12.07
N VAL A 121 -6.82 2.69 12.29
CA VAL A 121 -6.21 1.78 11.30
C VAL A 121 -7.14 1.61 10.09
N ARG A 122 -8.45 1.46 10.32
CA ARG A 122 -9.45 1.38 9.24
C ARG A 122 -9.55 2.67 8.45
N ASP A 123 -9.46 3.83 9.09
CA ASP A 123 -9.50 5.13 8.41
C ASP A 123 -8.24 5.33 7.57
N ALA A 124 -7.07 4.93 8.08
CA ALA A 124 -5.82 4.94 7.32
C ALA A 124 -5.88 4.05 6.06
N CYS A 125 -6.64 2.94 6.08
CA CYS A 125 -6.89 2.13 4.88
C CYS A 125 -7.60 2.92 3.78
N VAL A 126 -8.61 3.72 4.13
CA VAL A 126 -9.38 4.53 3.18
C VAL A 126 -8.51 5.64 2.58
N GLU A 127 -7.75 6.35 3.42
CA GLU A 127 -6.84 7.39 2.96
C GLU A 127 -5.75 6.83 2.04
N THR A 128 -5.06 5.76 2.46
CA THR A 128 -3.96 5.16 1.71
C THR A 128 -4.44 4.62 0.36
N VAL A 129 -5.60 3.95 0.28
CA VAL A 129 -6.07 3.40 -1.01
C VAL A 129 -6.42 4.50 -2.01
N GLY A 130 -6.94 5.64 -1.54
CA GLY A 130 -7.19 6.81 -2.39
C GLY A 130 -5.89 7.35 -2.99
N VAL A 131 -4.83 7.49 -2.17
CA VAL A 131 -3.50 7.92 -2.66
C VAL A 131 -2.93 6.90 -3.65
N LEU A 132 -3.01 5.61 -3.35
CA LEU A 132 -2.52 4.56 -4.26
C LEU A 132 -3.26 4.62 -5.61
N ALA A 133 -4.59 4.74 -5.60
CA ALA A 133 -5.38 4.87 -6.82
C ALA A 133 -4.96 6.10 -7.63
N SER A 134 -4.82 7.25 -6.97
CA SER A 134 -4.44 8.49 -7.61
C SER A 134 -3.09 8.39 -8.32
N VAL A 135 -2.06 7.94 -7.61
CA VAL A 135 -0.71 7.87 -8.19
C VAL A 135 -0.66 6.83 -9.31
N MET A 136 -1.21 5.64 -9.09
CA MET A 136 -1.10 4.54 -10.08
C MET A 136 -1.86 4.81 -11.38
N MET A 137 -2.92 5.63 -11.33
CA MET A 137 -3.70 5.99 -12.51
C MET A 137 -3.20 7.26 -13.19
N GLN A 138 -2.59 8.20 -12.46
CA GLN A 138 -1.91 9.36 -13.05
C GLN A 138 -0.70 8.95 -13.89
N SER A 139 0.10 7.99 -13.42
CA SER A 139 1.31 7.56 -14.15
C SER A 139 1.01 7.01 -15.55
N GLN A 140 -0.20 6.48 -15.77
CA GLN A 140 -0.58 5.85 -17.05
C GLN A 140 -1.17 6.82 -18.08
N SER A 141 -1.46 8.08 -17.71
CA SER A 141 -2.06 9.05 -18.65
C SER A 141 -1.07 9.60 -19.69
N VAL A 142 0.22 9.26 -19.60
CA VAL A 142 1.28 9.74 -20.51
C VAL A 142 1.47 8.79 -21.71
N GLY A 143 0.92 7.57 -21.66
CA GLY A 143 0.91 6.60 -22.76
C GLY A 143 -0.51 6.34 -23.23
N ASN A 144 -0.80 6.60 -24.51
CA ASN A 144 -2.13 6.65 -25.13
C ASN A 144 -2.89 5.29 -25.25
N CYS A 145 -2.82 4.40 -24.24
CA CYS A 145 -3.41 3.06 -24.26
C CYS A 145 -4.54 2.89 -23.22
N PRO A 146 -5.83 3.06 -23.61
CA PRO A 146 -7.00 2.93 -22.72
C PRO A 146 -7.15 1.57 -22.02
N LYS A 147 -6.48 0.51 -22.52
CA LYS A 147 -6.60 -0.85 -21.99
C LYS A 147 -5.88 -1.04 -20.65
N GLU A 148 -4.81 -0.28 -20.39
CA GLU A 148 -3.98 -0.45 -19.18
C GLU A 148 -4.61 0.24 -17.96
N SER A 149 -5.16 1.45 -18.14
CA SER A 149 -5.89 2.18 -17.09
C SER A 149 -7.04 1.35 -16.51
N GLY A 150 -7.78 0.65 -17.39
CA GLY A 150 -8.85 -0.26 -16.96
C GLY A 150 -8.36 -1.45 -16.14
N ALA A 151 -7.20 -2.02 -16.47
CA ALA A 151 -6.63 -3.14 -15.73
C ALA A 151 -6.20 -2.71 -14.32
N THR A 152 -5.52 -1.57 -14.21
CA THR A 152 -5.10 -1.02 -12.90
C THR A 152 -6.30 -0.65 -12.05
N PHE A 153 -7.33 -0.02 -12.61
CA PHE A 153 -8.58 0.25 -11.89
C PHE A 153 -9.21 -1.03 -11.31
N VAL A 154 -9.21 -2.13 -12.08
CA VAL A 154 -9.73 -3.43 -11.63
C VAL A 154 -8.92 -4.03 -10.49
N VAL A 155 -7.60 -3.82 -10.44
CA VAL A 155 -6.73 -4.29 -9.33
C VAL A 155 -7.19 -3.71 -7.98
N PHE A 156 -7.66 -2.46 -7.96
CA PHE A 156 -8.22 -1.85 -6.77
C PHE A 156 -9.66 -2.30 -6.50
N VAL A 157 -10.53 -2.17 -7.51
CA VAL A 157 -11.98 -2.32 -7.32
C VAL A 157 -12.38 -3.76 -7.02
N ARG A 158 -11.77 -4.75 -7.68
CA ARG A 158 -12.20 -6.15 -7.54
C ARG A 158 -12.13 -6.67 -6.10
N PRO A 159 -10.98 -6.65 -5.40
CA PRO A 159 -10.90 -7.20 -4.04
C PRO A 159 -11.76 -6.41 -3.04
N LEU A 160 -11.88 -5.09 -3.22
CA LEU A 160 -12.76 -4.26 -2.39
C LEU A 160 -14.25 -4.59 -2.61
N PHE A 161 -14.65 -4.80 -3.86
CA PHE A 161 -16.02 -5.18 -4.19
C PHE A 161 -16.36 -6.59 -3.70
N GLU A 162 -15.44 -7.55 -3.81
CA GLU A 162 -15.61 -8.90 -3.27
C GLU A 162 -15.82 -8.85 -1.74
N ALA A 163 -15.07 -8.00 -1.03
CA ALA A 163 -15.19 -7.81 0.42
C ALA A 163 -16.53 -7.19 0.86
N LEU A 164 -17.29 -6.50 -0.02
CA LEU A 164 -18.67 -6.07 0.29
C LEU A 164 -19.62 -7.25 0.52
N GLY A 165 -19.28 -8.46 0.05
CA GLY A 165 -20.08 -9.66 0.26
C GLY A 165 -19.97 -10.26 1.65
N GLU A 166 -18.96 -9.87 2.43
CA GLU A 166 -18.71 -10.38 3.78
C GLU A 166 -19.85 -10.03 4.73
N GLN A 167 -20.25 -10.96 5.60
CA GLN A 167 -21.27 -10.70 6.64
C GLN A 167 -20.64 -10.03 7.89
N ASN A 168 -19.91 -8.94 7.64
CA ASN A 168 -19.22 -8.18 8.66
C ASN A 168 -19.39 -6.68 8.39
N LYS A 169 -19.98 -5.95 9.33
CA LYS A 169 -20.31 -4.53 9.17
C LYS A 169 -19.06 -3.67 8.94
N GLN A 170 -17.97 -3.93 9.67
CA GLN A 170 -16.72 -3.18 9.53
C GLN A 170 -16.09 -3.39 8.15
N ILE A 171 -16.03 -4.64 7.67
CA ILE A 171 -15.52 -4.94 6.33
C ILE A 171 -16.40 -4.28 5.27
N GLN A 172 -17.73 -4.46 5.33
CA GLN A 172 -18.64 -3.83 4.35
C GLN A 172 -18.51 -2.30 4.33
N SER A 173 -18.44 -1.66 5.50
CA SER A 173 -18.29 -0.22 5.61
C SER A 173 -16.96 0.24 5.05
N GLY A 174 -15.86 -0.38 5.48
CA GLY A 174 -14.51 -0.03 5.03
C GLY A 174 -14.34 -0.25 3.52
N SER A 175 -14.88 -1.34 2.98
CA SER A 175 -14.82 -1.65 1.55
C SER A 175 -15.59 -0.63 0.72
N ALA A 176 -16.76 -0.21 1.18
CA ALA A 176 -17.54 0.81 0.49
C ALA A 176 -16.83 2.17 0.48
N LEU A 177 -16.28 2.60 1.62
CA LEU A 177 -15.52 3.84 1.73
C LEU A 177 -14.22 3.79 0.91
N CYS A 178 -13.49 2.68 0.93
CA CYS A 178 -12.31 2.47 0.09
C CYS A 178 -12.66 2.52 -1.41
N LEU A 179 -13.78 1.93 -1.84
CA LEU A 179 -14.22 2.04 -3.24
C LEU A 179 -14.56 3.48 -3.62
N ALA A 180 -15.24 4.22 -2.73
CA ALA A 180 -15.53 5.63 -2.94
C ALA A 180 -14.24 6.45 -3.05
N ALA A 181 -13.27 6.20 -2.16
CA ALA A 181 -11.96 6.83 -2.19
C ALA A 181 -11.19 6.51 -3.49
N VAL A 182 -11.22 5.26 -3.99
CA VAL A 182 -10.63 4.91 -5.27
C VAL A 182 -11.25 5.75 -6.38
N ILE A 183 -12.58 5.74 -6.52
CA ILE A 183 -13.30 6.45 -7.59
C ILE A 183 -13.01 7.95 -7.56
N ASN A 184 -13.13 8.58 -6.38
CA ASN A 184 -12.93 10.01 -6.21
C ASN A 184 -11.49 10.47 -6.50
N ASN A 185 -10.51 9.56 -6.41
CA ASN A 185 -9.10 9.87 -6.63
C ASN A 185 -8.57 9.35 -7.99
N SER A 186 -9.40 8.63 -8.75
CA SER A 186 -9.04 8.11 -10.08
C SER A 186 -9.05 9.21 -11.13
N THR A 187 -8.02 9.26 -11.97
CA THR A 187 -8.03 10.04 -13.21
C THR A 187 -8.65 9.22 -14.33
N ASP A 188 -9.74 9.71 -14.93
CA ASP A 188 -10.49 9.05 -16.03
C ASP A 188 -10.87 7.57 -15.76
N PRO A 189 -11.64 7.29 -14.69
CA PRO A 189 -12.05 5.93 -14.37
C PRO A 189 -12.95 5.31 -15.48
N PRO A 190 -12.80 4.02 -15.82
CA PRO A 190 -13.55 3.40 -16.92
C PRO A 190 -15.07 3.39 -16.68
N VAL A 191 -15.79 4.25 -17.41
CA VAL A 191 -17.25 4.47 -17.27
C VAL A 191 -18.06 3.16 -17.29
N ALA A 192 -17.73 2.22 -18.18
CA ALA A 192 -18.43 0.94 -18.26
C ALA A 192 -18.31 0.10 -16.97
N ILE A 193 -17.18 0.20 -16.26
CA ILE A 193 -16.98 -0.47 -14.97
C ILE A 193 -17.80 0.24 -13.89
N LEU A 194 -17.82 1.58 -13.88
CA LEU A 194 -18.60 2.37 -12.92
C LEU A 194 -20.10 2.08 -13.04
N GLN A 195 -20.65 2.07 -14.25
CA GLN A 195 -22.06 1.77 -14.49
C GLN A 195 -22.46 0.37 -13.98
N ARG A 196 -21.59 -0.63 -14.22
CA ARG A 196 -21.77 -1.98 -13.71
C ARG A 196 -21.69 -2.04 -12.19
N LEU A 197 -20.77 -1.28 -11.59
CA LEU A 197 -20.60 -1.18 -10.14
C LEU A 197 -21.84 -0.53 -9.49
N LEU A 198 -22.33 0.58 -10.03
CA LEU A 198 -23.55 1.26 -9.58
C LEU A 198 -24.76 0.33 -9.59
N THR A 199 -24.95 -0.44 -10.66
CA THR A 199 -26.04 -1.43 -10.76
C THR A 199 -25.98 -2.45 -9.62
N ARG A 200 -24.77 -2.89 -9.24
CA ARG A 200 -24.57 -3.85 -8.14
C ARG A 200 -24.75 -3.19 -6.77
N VAL A 201 -24.27 -1.96 -6.58
CA VAL A 201 -24.45 -1.15 -5.37
C VAL A 201 -25.94 -0.91 -5.09
N ILE A 202 -26.75 -0.57 -6.09
CA ILE A 202 -28.22 -0.42 -5.96
C ILE A 202 -28.88 -1.75 -5.55
N LYS A 203 -28.40 -2.89 -6.05
CA LYS A 203 -28.89 -4.21 -5.60
C LYS A 203 -28.55 -4.46 -4.14
N LEU A 204 -27.33 -4.12 -3.70
CA LEU A 204 -26.90 -4.27 -2.30
C LEU A 204 -27.69 -3.33 -1.35
N LEU A 205 -28.00 -2.10 -1.76
CA LEU A 205 -28.81 -1.16 -0.95
C LEU A 205 -30.21 -1.71 -0.63
N ARG A 206 -30.80 -2.43 -1.58
CA ARG A 206 -32.11 -3.09 -1.43
C ARG A 206 -32.05 -4.37 -0.60
N ASN A 207 -30.87 -4.96 -0.41
CA ASN A 207 -30.71 -6.15 0.42
C ASN A 207 -30.91 -5.79 1.91
N GLN A 208 -31.81 -6.50 2.60
CA GLN A 208 -32.06 -6.29 4.02
C GLN A 208 -30.93 -6.80 4.91
N HIS A 209 -30.14 -7.77 4.43
CA HIS A 209 -29.01 -8.35 5.17
C HIS A 209 -27.71 -7.56 5.00
N PHE A 210 -27.70 -6.50 4.19
CA PHE A 210 -26.54 -5.62 4.08
C PHE A 210 -26.47 -4.70 5.30
N LEU A 211 -25.34 -4.73 6.02
CA LEU A 211 -25.20 -4.15 7.35
C LEU A 211 -24.72 -2.68 7.31
N ALA A 212 -23.95 -2.30 6.29
CA ALA A 212 -23.29 -0.99 6.19
C ALA A 212 -23.96 -0.03 5.19
N LYS A 213 -25.30 0.05 5.19
CA LYS A 213 -26.07 0.87 4.22
C LYS A 213 -25.60 2.34 4.10
N PRO A 214 -25.24 3.06 5.18
CA PRO A 214 -24.75 4.44 5.06
C PRO A 214 -23.50 4.57 4.17
N ALA A 215 -22.49 3.73 4.39
CA ALA A 215 -21.27 3.75 3.58
C ALA A 215 -21.54 3.37 2.12
N LEU A 216 -22.53 2.51 1.87
CA LEU A 216 -22.93 2.11 0.52
C LEU A 216 -23.65 3.24 -0.24
N LEU A 217 -24.37 4.13 0.47
CA LEU A 217 -24.94 5.35 -0.12
C LEU A 217 -23.84 6.35 -0.51
N GLU A 218 -22.81 6.48 0.30
CA GLU A 218 -21.65 7.32 -0.02
C GLU A 218 -20.93 6.80 -1.27
N LEU A 219 -20.72 5.48 -1.37
CA LEU A 219 -20.22 4.88 -2.60
C LEU A 219 -21.13 5.14 -3.81
N ALA A 220 -22.45 5.04 -3.64
CA ALA A 220 -23.38 5.36 -4.72
C ALA A 220 -23.28 6.82 -5.18
N ALA A 221 -23.08 7.76 -4.25
CA ALA A 221 -22.87 9.17 -4.58
C ALA A 221 -21.60 9.38 -5.41
N SER A 222 -20.49 8.76 -5.04
CA SER A 222 -19.23 8.79 -5.81
C SER A 222 -19.36 8.20 -7.22
N LEU A 223 -20.29 7.27 -7.44
CA LEU A 223 -20.50 6.64 -8.75
C LEU A 223 -21.36 7.45 -9.71
N ILE A 224 -22.04 8.49 -9.22
CA ILE A 224 -22.98 9.32 -9.99
C ILE A 224 -22.36 10.67 -10.39
N GLN A 225 -21.28 11.08 -9.73
CA GLN A 225 -20.47 12.26 -10.08
C GLN A 225 -19.75 12.06 -11.40
#